data_AF-A0A830CXE9-F1
#
_entry.id   AF-A0A830CXE9-F1
#
_cell.length_a   1.000
_cell.length_b   1.000
_cell.length_c   1.000
_cell.angle_alpha   90.00
_cell.angle_beta   90.00
_cell.angle_gamma   90.00
#
_symmetry.space_group_name_H-M   'P 1'
#
loop_
_entity.id
_entity.type
_entity.pdbx_description
1 polymer ?
#
loop_
_entity_poly.entity_id
_entity_poly.type
_entity_poly.pdbx_seq_one_letter_code
_entity_poly.pdbx_strand_id
1 'polypeptide(L)'
;MGKEGLMVAKELKRLQCHPVRFERFMKTNVSRLLKSDLVAVLAEFQRQNLVPLSMKLYDVVRKETWYRPDVFFYRDMLMMLARNKKVDEARTVWGDLKREQVLFDQHTFGDLIRAFLDSGLPDEAMRIYDDEMRCSPDPPLSLPFRVMLKGLIPYPELREKVKDDFLELFPDMVIYDPPDDLFDDEQQWRTESEED
;
A
#
# COMPACT_ATOMS: atom_id res chain seq x y z
N MET A 1 20.86 5.51 -0.33
CA MET A 1 20.72 6.72 0.49
C MET A 1 22.09 7.32 0.72
N GLY A 2 22.27 8.62 0.44
CA GLY A 2 23.50 9.35 0.72
C GLY A 2 23.68 9.70 2.20
N LYS A 3 24.83 10.28 2.55
CA LYS A 3 25.14 10.69 3.94
C LYS A 3 24.17 11.74 4.47
N GLU A 4 23.75 12.69 3.62
CA GLU A 4 22.79 13.74 3.97
C GLU A 4 21.40 13.16 4.24
N GLY A 5 20.91 12.29 3.36
CA GLY A 5 19.66 11.56 3.58
C GLY A 5 19.66 10.79 4.90
N LEU A 6 20.76 10.08 5.22
CA LEU A 6 20.86 9.34 6.48
C LEU A 6 20.83 10.26 7.71
N MET A 7 21.53 11.40 7.64
CA MET A 7 21.54 12.40 8.72
C MET A 7 20.14 12.98 8.94
N VAL A 8 19.46 13.37 7.86
CA VAL A 8 18.09 13.88 7.90
C VAL A 8 17.13 12.82 8.46
N ALA A 9 17.23 11.57 8.01
CA ALA A 9 16.38 10.48 8.48
C ALA A 9 16.52 10.27 10.01
N LYS A 10 17.76 10.27 10.52
CA LYS A 10 18.05 10.13 11.94
C LYS A 10 17.50 11.32 12.75
N GLU A 11 17.70 12.53 12.25
CA GLU A 11 17.31 13.74 12.95
C GLU A 11 15.79 13.94 12.98
N LEU A 12 15.08 13.64 11.88
CA LEU A 12 13.61 13.65 11.85
C LEU A 12 13.02 12.71 12.89
N LYS A 13 13.63 11.52 13.10
CA LYS A 13 13.19 10.60 14.14
C LYS A 13 13.41 11.14 15.55
N ARG A 14 14.54 11.81 15.79
CA ARG A 14 14.86 12.43 17.08
C ARG A 14 13.92 13.59 17.42
N LEU A 15 13.49 14.34 16.41
CA LEU A 15 12.70 15.55 16.58
C LEU A 15 11.18 15.30 16.65
N GLN A 16 10.69 14.05 16.53
CA GLN A 16 9.25 13.75 16.49
C GLN A 16 8.48 14.33 17.68
N CYS A 17 9.06 14.32 18.88
CA CYS A 17 8.43 14.85 20.10
C CYS A 17 8.60 16.37 20.28
N HIS A 18 9.19 17.08 19.31
CA HIS A 18 9.51 18.51 19.41
C HIS A 18 8.94 19.29 18.21
N PRO A 19 7.62 19.57 18.17
CA PRO A 19 6.94 20.07 16.97
C PRO A 19 7.59 21.33 16.36
N VAL A 20 7.94 22.32 17.19
CA VAL A 20 8.56 23.57 16.70
C VAL A 20 9.93 23.33 16.06
N ARG A 21 10.76 22.47 16.67
CA ARG A 21 12.08 22.13 16.13
C ARG A 21 11.96 21.25 14.90
N PHE A 22 11.00 20.33 14.89
CA PHE A 22 10.69 19.47 13.76
C PHE A 22 10.31 20.31 12.53
N GLU A 23 9.34 21.21 12.66
CA GLU A 23 8.88 22.05 11.55
C GLU A 23 9.98 22.98 11.04
N ARG A 24 10.80 23.52 11.94
CA ARG A 24 11.99 24.29 11.53
C ARG A 24 12.95 23.42 10.72
N PHE A 25 13.24 22.21 11.19
CA PHE A 25 14.18 21.30 10.54
C PHE A 25 13.69 20.85 9.16
N MET A 26 12.39 20.57 9.01
CA MET A 26 11.75 20.28 7.72
C MET A 26 12.00 21.41 6.71
N LYS A 27 11.75 22.66 7.12
CA LYS A 27 11.90 23.84 6.25
C LYS A 27 13.35 24.19 5.88
N THR A 28 14.34 23.83 6.69
CA THR A 28 15.73 24.23 6.44
C THR A 28 16.59 23.12 5.86
N ASN A 29 16.31 21.85 6.19
CA ASN A 29 17.15 20.72 5.80
C ASN A 29 16.45 19.81 4.79
N VAL A 30 15.18 19.48 4.99
CA VAL A 30 14.46 18.54 4.09
C VAL A 30 14.20 19.18 2.73
N SER A 31 13.79 20.45 2.69
CA SER A 31 13.51 21.18 1.43
C SER A 31 14.74 21.44 0.56
N ARG A 32 15.94 21.10 1.04
CA ARG A 32 17.21 21.25 0.30
C ARG A 32 17.77 19.90 -0.14
N LEU A 33 17.13 18.79 0.26
CA LEU A 33 17.56 17.47 -0.14
C LEU A 33 17.44 17.31 -1.66
N LEU A 34 18.44 16.67 -2.25
CA LEU A 34 18.36 16.21 -3.61
C LEU A 34 17.23 15.18 -3.75
N LYS A 35 16.64 15.09 -4.95
CA LYS A 35 15.60 14.10 -5.29
C LYS A 35 15.92 12.70 -4.79
N SER A 36 17.14 12.22 -5.06
CA SER A 36 17.58 10.87 -4.69
C SER A 36 17.60 10.64 -3.19
N ASP A 37 18.01 11.64 -2.40
CA ASP A 37 18.05 11.52 -0.94
C ASP A 37 16.66 11.66 -0.34
N LEU A 38 15.83 12.60 -0.82
CA LEU A 38 14.46 12.75 -0.30
C LEU A 38 13.62 11.48 -0.52
N VAL A 39 13.67 10.90 -1.73
CA VAL A 39 12.98 9.65 -2.05
C VAL A 39 13.56 8.49 -1.24
N ALA A 40 14.88 8.42 -1.05
CA ALA A 40 15.48 7.37 -0.22
C ALA A 40 15.07 7.47 1.26
N VAL A 41 14.93 8.69 1.81
CA VAL A 41 14.46 8.90 3.19
C VAL A 41 13.00 8.47 3.32
N LEU A 42 12.15 8.83 2.36
CA LEU A 42 10.75 8.38 2.34
C LEU A 42 10.67 6.85 2.30
N ALA A 43 11.41 6.21 1.40
CA ALA A 43 11.48 4.75 1.28
C ALA A 43 11.94 4.09 2.58
N GLU A 44 12.93 4.68 3.26
CA GLU A 44 13.39 4.16 4.56
C GLU A 44 12.34 4.31 5.65
N PHE A 45 11.58 5.41 5.68
CA PHE A 45 10.48 5.55 6.64
C PHE A 45 9.32 4.59 6.35
N GLN A 46 9.01 4.37 5.08
CA GLN A 46 8.02 3.37 4.68
C GLN A 46 8.46 1.97 5.11
N ARG A 47 9.72 1.61 4.87
CA ARG A 47 10.30 0.32 5.30
C ARG A 47 10.27 0.12 6.82
N GLN A 48 10.41 1.20 7.59
CA GLN A 48 10.33 1.19 9.05
C GLN A 48 8.92 1.39 9.60
N ASN A 49 7.89 1.45 8.75
CA ASN A 49 6.50 1.65 9.17
C ASN A 49 6.29 2.96 9.96
N LEU A 50 7.10 3.99 9.71
CA LEU A 50 7.00 5.29 10.38
C LEU A 50 5.96 6.18 9.69
N VAL A 51 4.68 5.75 9.74
CA VAL A 51 3.55 6.38 9.04
C VAL A 51 3.55 7.91 9.15
N PRO A 52 3.66 8.54 10.34
CA PRO A 52 3.55 9.99 10.43
C PRO A 52 4.67 10.72 9.68
N LEU A 53 5.89 10.16 9.68
CA LEU A 53 7.01 10.73 8.96
C LEU A 53 6.89 10.46 7.46
N SER A 54 6.45 9.28 7.06
CA SER A 54 6.19 8.95 5.65
C SER A 54 5.14 9.89 5.05
N MET A 55 4.03 10.14 5.73
CA MET A 55 2.99 11.07 5.26
C MET A 55 3.52 12.51 5.15
N LYS A 56 4.33 12.97 6.12
CA LYS A 56 4.97 14.29 6.01
C LYS A 56 5.91 14.39 4.81
N LEU A 57 6.71 13.36 4.54
CA LEU A 57 7.61 13.37 3.38
C LEU A 57 6.87 13.17 2.05
N TYR A 58 5.77 12.41 2.04
CA TYR A 58 4.86 12.29 0.90
C TYR A 58 4.38 13.68 0.45
N ASP A 59 3.92 14.51 1.39
CA ASP A 59 3.48 15.88 1.11
C ASP A 59 4.63 16.78 0.60
N VAL A 60 5.85 16.58 1.09
CA VAL A 60 7.03 17.33 0.60
C VAL A 60 7.35 16.91 -0.82
N VAL A 61 7.47 15.62 -1.10
CA VAL A 61 7.79 15.09 -2.43
C VAL A 61 6.79 15.61 -3.48
N ARG A 62 5.50 15.63 -3.18
CA ARG A 62 4.46 16.11 -4.12
C ARG A 62 4.52 17.61 -4.42
N LYS A 63 5.20 18.40 -3.58
CA LYS A 63 5.40 19.84 -3.76
C LYS A 63 6.70 20.20 -4.47
N GLU A 64 7.57 19.21 -4.71
CA GLU A 64 8.84 19.43 -5.38
C GLU A 64 8.67 19.71 -6.88
N THR A 65 9.49 20.59 -7.45
CA THR A 65 9.39 21.00 -8.86
C THR A 65 9.67 19.86 -9.85
N TRP A 66 10.47 18.88 -9.43
CA TRP A 66 10.80 17.68 -10.19
C TRP A 66 9.77 16.56 -10.02
N TYR A 67 8.76 16.75 -9.17
CA TYR A 67 7.72 15.75 -8.95
C TYR A 67 6.93 15.48 -10.22
N ARG A 68 6.73 14.19 -10.49
CA ARG A 68 5.83 13.69 -11.52
C ARG A 68 5.04 12.54 -10.89
N PRO A 69 3.71 12.53 -11.00
CA PRO A 69 2.89 11.42 -10.51
C PRO A 69 3.39 10.11 -11.12
N ASP A 70 3.53 9.09 -10.28
CA ASP A 70 4.14 7.81 -10.63
C ASP A 70 3.39 6.67 -9.94
N VAL A 71 3.18 5.57 -10.67
CA VAL A 71 2.45 4.39 -10.20
C VAL A 71 3.12 3.78 -8.98
N PHE A 72 4.45 3.63 -9.00
CA PHE A 72 5.18 3.01 -7.89
C PHE A 72 5.15 3.89 -6.64
N PHE A 73 5.27 5.21 -6.80
CA PHE A 73 5.16 6.16 -5.68
C PHE A 73 3.85 6.00 -4.90
N TYR A 74 2.72 5.91 -5.60
CA TYR A 74 1.42 5.71 -4.96
C TYR A 74 1.26 4.29 -4.42
N ARG A 75 1.66 3.27 -5.19
CA ARG A 75 1.59 1.86 -4.76
C ARG A 75 2.36 1.66 -3.45
N ASP A 76 3.58 2.17 -3.33
CA ASP A 76 4.42 1.99 -2.14
C ASP A 76 3.83 2.67 -0.89
N MET A 77 3.23 3.86 -1.07
CA MET A 77 2.49 4.53 0.01
C MET A 77 1.30 3.70 0.46
N LEU A 78 0.46 3.25 -0.48
CA LEU A 78 -0.74 2.48 -0.17
C LEU A 78 -0.41 1.11 0.45
N MET A 79 0.61 0.43 -0.04
CA MET A 79 1.11 -0.82 0.54
C MET A 79 1.62 -0.64 1.96
N MET A 80 2.31 0.47 2.27
CA MET A 80 2.75 0.80 3.62
C MET A 80 1.56 1.09 4.54
N LEU A 81 0.58 1.87 4.05
CA LEU A 81 -0.61 2.24 4.83
C LEU A 81 -1.51 1.05 5.13
N ALA A 82 -1.68 0.13 4.16
CA ALA A 82 -2.40 -1.13 4.36
C ALA A 82 -1.78 -1.94 5.51
N ARG A 83 -0.48 -2.22 5.45
CA ARG A 83 0.28 -2.98 6.47
C ARG A 83 0.23 -2.35 7.86
N ASN A 84 0.02 -1.03 7.95
CA ASN A 84 -0.10 -0.29 9.20
C ASN A 84 -1.55 0.00 9.62
N LYS A 85 -2.53 -0.53 8.88
CA LYS A 85 -3.97 -0.36 9.10
C LYS A 85 -4.42 1.12 9.14
N LYS A 86 -3.83 1.94 8.28
CA LYS A 86 -4.05 3.39 8.20
C LYS A 86 -5.03 3.75 7.09
N VAL A 87 -6.30 3.44 7.32
CA VAL A 87 -7.38 3.56 6.34
C VAL A 87 -7.63 5.00 5.92
N ASP A 88 -7.66 5.94 6.86
CA ASP A 88 -7.95 7.35 6.56
C ASP A 88 -6.85 8.00 5.70
N GLU A 89 -5.59 7.73 6.04
CA GLU A 89 -4.45 8.15 5.24
C GLU A 89 -4.43 7.44 3.88
N ALA A 90 -4.79 6.15 3.82
CA ALA A 90 -4.88 5.43 2.55
C ALA A 90 -5.92 6.04 1.61
N ARG A 91 -7.10 6.41 2.12
CA ARG A 91 -8.14 7.12 1.36
C ARG A 91 -7.66 8.49 0.89
N THR A 92 -6.88 9.20 1.69
CA THR A 92 -6.26 10.47 1.30
C THR A 92 -5.33 10.28 0.10
N VAL A 93 -4.41 9.31 0.20
CA VAL A 93 -3.47 8.97 -0.88
C VAL A 93 -4.21 8.49 -2.14
N TRP A 94 -5.29 7.73 -1.99
CA TRP A 94 -6.12 7.29 -3.12
C TRP A 94 -6.84 8.46 -3.81
N GLY A 95 -7.34 9.42 -3.03
CA GLY A 95 -7.93 10.64 -3.57
C GLY A 95 -6.92 11.49 -4.34
N ASP A 96 -5.68 11.53 -3.86
CA ASP A 96 -4.57 12.17 -4.56
C ASP A 96 -4.21 11.48 -5.88
N LEU A 97 -4.10 10.14 -5.87
CA LEU A 97 -3.90 9.32 -7.06
C LEU A 97 -4.93 9.63 -8.15
N LYS A 98 -6.20 9.69 -7.76
CA LYS A 98 -7.30 10.03 -8.68
C LYS A 98 -7.20 11.45 -9.22
N ARG A 99 -6.92 12.43 -8.36
CA ARG A 99 -6.75 13.84 -8.77
C ARG A 99 -5.60 14.02 -9.75
N GLU A 100 -4.55 13.25 -9.59
CA GLU A 100 -3.37 13.26 -10.45
C GLU A 100 -3.48 12.31 -11.65
N GLN A 101 -4.64 11.65 -11.82
CA GLN A 101 -4.94 10.78 -12.95
C GLN A 101 -3.94 9.62 -13.14
N VAL A 102 -3.37 9.13 -12.04
CA VAL A 102 -2.53 7.93 -12.07
C VAL A 102 -3.42 6.70 -12.12
N LEU A 103 -3.20 5.85 -13.11
CA LEU A 103 -3.96 4.61 -13.32
C LEU A 103 -3.13 3.41 -12.87
N PHE A 104 -3.79 2.49 -12.17
CA PHE A 104 -3.22 1.20 -11.82
C PHE A 104 -3.67 0.13 -12.81
N ASP A 105 -2.78 -0.82 -13.07
CA ASP A 105 -3.11 -2.01 -13.82
C ASP A 105 -3.79 -3.07 -12.92
N GLN A 106 -4.34 -4.10 -13.56
CA GLN A 106 -5.01 -5.21 -12.88
C GLN A 106 -4.11 -5.90 -11.84
N HIS A 107 -2.80 -6.01 -12.10
CA HIS A 107 -1.84 -6.59 -11.16
C HIS A 107 -1.66 -5.73 -9.91
N THR A 108 -1.51 -4.41 -10.07
CA THR A 108 -1.37 -3.47 -8.96
C THR A 108 -2.62 -3.46 -8.07
N PHE A 109 -3.82 -3.55 -8.67
CA PHE A 109 -5.04 -3.73 -7.90
C PHE A 109 -5.03 -5.03 -7.09
N GLY A 110 -4.67 -6.16 -7.72
CA GLY A 110 -4.55 -7.45 -7.03
C GLY A 110 -3.59 -7.41 -5.84
N ASP A 111 -2.41 -6.79 -6.01
CA ASP A 111 -1.42 -6.59 -4.95
C ASP A 111 -1.97 -5.76 -3.78
N LEU A 112 -2.64 -4.65 -4.08
CA LEU A 112 -3.19 -3.74 -3.07
C LEU A 112 -4.34 -4.40 -2.31
N ILE A 113 -5.30 -5.00 -3.03
CA ILE A 113 -6.43 -5.71 -2.43
C ILE A 113 -5.91 -6.81 -1.50
N ARG A 114 -4.91 -7.58 -1.94
CA ARG A 114 -4.26 -8.58 -1.09
C ARG A 114 -3.65 -7.98 0.17
N ALA A 115 -2.94 -6.86 0.05
CA ALA A 115 -2.30 -6.21 1.19
C ALA A 115 -3.32 -5.74 2.24
N PHE A 116 -4.48 -5.23 1.81
CA PHE A 116 -5.58 -4.85 2.72
C PHE A 116 -6.23 -6.08 3.36
N LEU A 117 -6.46 -7.16 2.60
CA LEU A 117 -6.98 -8.42 3.14
C LEU A 117 -6.04 -9.03 4.18
N ASP A 118 -4.75 -9.11 3.89
CA ASP A 118 -3.71 -9.60 4.81
C ASP A 118 -3.60 -8.73 6.08
N SER A 119 -4.00 -7.47 6.00
CA SER A 119 -4.02 -6.54 7.13
C SER A 119 -5.32 -6.58 7.92
N GLY A 120 -6.26 -7.46 7.56
CA GLY A 120 -7.56 -7.60 8.20
C GLY A 120 -8.52 -6.44 7.89
N LEU A 121 -8.42 -5.88 6.68
CA LEU A 121 -9.24 -4.75 6.21
C LEU A 121 -10.08 -5.13 4.97
N PRO A 122 -11.00 -6.10 5.09
CA PRO A 122 -11.77 -6.60 3.96
C PRO A 122 -12.66 -5.52 3.32
N ASP A 123 -13.25 -4.62 4.12
CA ASP A 123 -14.11 -3.55 3.62
C ASP A 123 -13.38 -2.62 2.66
N GLU A 124 -12.14 -2.23 3.01
CA GLU A 124 -11.34 -1.35 2.16
C GLU A 124 -10.80 -2.09 0.93
N ALA A 125 -10.46 -3.38 1.08
CA ALA A 125 -10.09 -4.23 -0.05
C ALA A 125 -11.24 -4.37 -1.07
N MET A 126 -12.45 -4.64 -0.59
CA MET A 126 -13.63 -4.77 -1.46
C MET A 126 -14.06 -3.44 -2.06
N ARG A 127 -13.87 -2.31 -1.34
CA ARG A 127 -14.04 -0.98 -1.94
C ARG A 127 -13.11 -0.78 -3.14
N ILE A 128 -11.82 -1.13 -3.01
CA ILE A 128 -10.86 -1.02 -4.11
C ILE A 128 -11.27 -1.94 -5.28
N TYR A 129 -11.71 -3.16 -4.98
CA TYR A 129 -12.20 -4.08 -5.99
C TYR A 129 -13.40 -3.53 -6.76
N ASP A 130 -14.47 -3.15 -6.04
CA ASP A 130 -15.76 -2.78 -6.61
C ASP A 130 -15.72 -1.43 -7.33
N ASP A 131 -15.09 -0.42 -6.71
CA ASP A 131 -15.11 0.95 -7.20
C ASP A 131 -14.00 1.22 -8.23
N GLU A 132 -12.89 0.49 -8.17
CA GLU A 132 -11.68 0.80 -8.93
C GLU A 132 -11.31 -0.31 -9.92
N MET A 133 -11.04 -1.53 -9.44
CA MET A 133 -10.51 -2.62 -10.28
C MET A 133 -11.52 -3.06 -11.36
N ARG A 134 -12.79 -3.27 -10.98
CA ARG A 134 -13.86 -3.66 -11.91
C ARG A 134 -14.26 -2.54 -12.88
N CYS A 135 -14.03 -1.29 -12.49
CA CYS A 135 -14.31 -0.10 -13.30
C CYS A 135 -13.10 0.33 -14.15
N SER A 136 -11.99 -0.40 -14.06
CA SER A 136 -10.75 -0.10 -14.80
C SER A 136 -11.00 -0.21 -16.31
N PRO A 137 -10.40 0.68 -17.12
CA PRO A 137 -10.43 0.54 -18.58
C PRO A 137 -9.63 -0.68 -19.08
N ASP A 138 -8.71 -1.21 -18.25
CA ASP A 138 -7.91 -2.38 -18.59
C ASP A 138 -8.77 -3.65 -18.53
N PRO A 139 -8.68 -4.54 -19.53
CA PRO A 139 -9.39 -5.81 -19.51
C PRO A 139 -9.10 -6.61 -18.23
N PRO A 140 -10.11 -7.28 -17.63
CA PRO A 140 -9.90 -8.05 -16.41
C PRO A 140 -8.89 -9.17 -16.65
N LEU A 141 -8.05 -9.43 -15.65
CA LEU A 141 -7.10 -10.54 -15.65
C LEU A 141 -7.50 -11.55 -14.59
N SER A 142 -7.31 -12.84 -14.90
CA SER A 142 -7.67 -13.93 -13.96
C SER A 142 -6.72 -14.02 -12.76
N LEU A 143 -5.46 -13.60 -12.89
CA LEU A 143 -4.45 -13.74 -11.83
C LEU A 143 -4.76 -12.92 -10.56
N PRO A 144 -5.12 -11.62 -10.63
CA PRO A 144 -5.58 -10.85 -9.47
C PRO A 144 -6.70 -11.53 -8.67
N PHE A 145 -7.68 -12.13 -9.35
CA PHE A 145 -8.77 -12.86 -8.69
C PHE A 145 -8.25 -14.04 -7.88
N ARG A 146 -7.23 -14.77 -8.34
CA ARG A 146 -6.63 -15.87 -7.56
C ARG A 146 -6.04 -15.36 -6.24
N VAL A 147 -5.35 -14.21 -6.29
CA VAL A 147 -4.74 -13.58 -5.13
C VAL A 147 -5.83 -13.11 -4.14
N MET A 148 -6.91 -12.52 -4.67
CA MET A 148 -8.07 -12.11 -3.89
C MET A 148 -8.78 -13.30 -3.23
N LEU A 149 -9.07 -14.35 -3.98
CA LEU A 149 -9.73 -15.56 -3.46
C LEU A 149 -8.90 -16.22 -2.36
N LYS A 150 -7.56 -16.25 -2.49
CA LYS A 150 -6.67 -16.64 -1.37
C LYS A 150 -6.79 -15.68 -0.19
N GLY A 151 -6.94 -14.37 -0.40
CA GLY A 151 -7.05 -13.39 0.69
C GLY A 151 -8.40 -13.39 1.40
N LEU A 152 -9.43 -13.91 0.71
CA LEU A 152 -10.81 -13.94 1.18
C LEU A 152 -11.19 -15.24 1.87
N ILE A 153 -10.26 -16.18 2.08
CA ILE A 153 -10.55 -17.41 2.84
C ILE A 153 -11.19 -17.11 4.21
N PRO A 154 -10.72 -16.12 5.01
CA PRO A 154 -11.36 -15.77 6.27
C PRO A 154 -12.72 -15.07 6.13
N TYR A 155 -13.16 -14.74 4.91
CA TYR A 155 -14.36 -13.95 4.61
C TYR A 155 -15.24 -14.66 3.55
N PRO A 156 -15.94 -15.76 3.91
CA PRO A 156 -16.61 -16.64 2.94
C PRO A 156 -17.64 -15.93 2.06
N GLU A 157 -18.43 -15.01 2.62
CA GLU A 157 -19.45 -14.27 1.88
C GLU A 157 -18.84 -13.38 0.77
N LEU A 158 -17.75 -12.69 1.10
CA LEU A 158 -17.02 -11.86 0.14
C LEU A 158 -16.29 -12.72 -0.89
N ARG A 159 -15.76 -13.86 -0.46
CA ARG A 159 -15.11 -14.84 -1.34
C ARG A 159 -16.09 -15.35 -2.39
N GLU A 160 -17.29 -15.76 -1.98
CA GLU A 160 -18.31 -16.29 -2.89
C GLU A 160 -18.73 -15.24 -3.92
N LYS A 161 -18.94 -13.99 -3.50
CA LYS A 161 -19.18 -12.88 -4.42
C LYS A 161 -18.09 -12.75 -5.49
N VAL A 162 -16.81 -12.80 -5.08
CA VAL A 162 -15.68 -12.70 -6.03
C VAL A 162 -15.60 -13.93 -6.94
N LYS A 163 -16.08 -15.10 -6.49
CA LYS A 163 -16.18 -16.29 -7.35
C LYS A 163 -17.25 -16.11 -8.43
N ASP A 164 -18.42 -15.60 -8.06
CA ASP A 164 -19.50 -15.31 -8.99
C ASP A 164 -19.04 -14.28 -10.04
N ASP A 165 -18.46 -13.16 -9.60
CA ASP A 165 -17.91 -12.13 -10.49
C ASP A 165 -16.81 -12.71 -11.41
N PHE A 166 -15.99 -13.65 -10.94
CA PHE A 166 -14.98 -14.32 -11.77
C PHE A 166 -15.61 -15.16 -12.88
N LEU A 167 -16.63 -15.95 -12.57
CA LEU A 167 -17.30 -16.82 -13.55
C LEU A 167 -18.09 -16.02 -14.59
N GLU A 168 -18.62 -14.85 -14.22
CA GLU A 168 -19.23 -13.92 -15.17
C GLU A 168 -18.21 -13.38 -16.18
N LEU A 169 -17.01 -13.04 -15.71
CA LEU A 169 -15.94 -12.48 -16.56
C LEU A 169 -15.17 -13.55 -17.34
N PHE A 170 -15.08 -14.77 -16.82
CA PHE A 170 -14.28 -15.87 -17.37
C PHE A 170 -15.07 -17.20 -17.41
N PRO A 171 -16.16 -17.28 -18.20
CA PRO A 171 -17.10 -18.42 -18.15
C PRO A 171 -16.48 -19.77 -18.51
N ASP A 172 -15.41 -19.78 -19.31
CA ASP A 172 -14.72 -20.99 -19.76
C ASP A 172 -13.52 -21.37 -18.86
N MET A 173 -13.25 -20.60 -17.79
CA MET A 173 -12.11 -20.84 -16.90
C MET A 173 -12.50 -21.60 -15.64
N VAL A 174 -11.65 -22.55 -15.25
CA VAL A 174 -11.77 -23.20 -13.94
C VAL A 174 -11.37 -22.21 -12.86
N ILE A 175 -12.27 -22.00 -11.91
CA ILE A 175 -12.03 -21.12 -10.78
C ILE A 175 -10.94 -21.67 -9.85
N TYR A 176 -10.09 -20.78 -9.36
CA TYR A 176 -9.13 -21.13 -8.32
C TYR A 176 -9.84 -21.13 -6.96
N ASP A 177 -9.99 -22.30 -6.36
CA ASP A 177 -10.67 -22.46 -5.07
C ASP A 177 -9.76 -23.18 -4.05
N PRO A 178 -8.87 -22.44 -3.37
CA PRO A 178 -7.98 -23.02 -2.37
C PRO A 178 -8.76 -23.60 -1.17
N PRO A 179 -8.36 -24.75 -0.58
CA PRO A 179 -9.02 -25.24 0.63
C PRO A 179 -8.89 -24.24 1.79
N ASP A 180 -9.85 -24.27 2.72
CA ASP A 180 -9.99 -23.27 3.78
C ASP A 180 -8.89 -23.35 4.85
N ASP A 181 -8.22 -24.49 4.97
CA ASP A 181 -7.14 -24.79 5.91
C ASP A 181 -5.75 -24.31 5.45
N LEU A 182 -5.63 -23.69 4.27
CA LEU A 182 -4.37 -23.21 3.70
C LEU A 182 -3.59 -22.21 4.56
N PHE A 183 -4.23 -21.61 5.57
CA PHE A 183 -3.60 -20.65 6.48
C PHE A 183 -3.21 -21.23 7.84
N ASP A 184 -3.66 -22.44 8.18
CA ASP A 184 -3.32 -23.06 9.47
C ASP A 184 -1.83 -23.43 9.51
N ASP A 185 -1.27 -23.91 8.39
CA ASP A 185 0.16 -24.23 8.27
C ASP A 185 1.05 -22.96 8.28
N GLU A 186 0.56 -21.84 7.74
CA GLU A 186 1.33 -20.58 7.67
C GLU A 186 1.38 -19.83 9.02
N GLN A 187 0.37 -20.01 9.88
CA GLN A 187 0.36 -19.45 11.24
C GLN A 187 1.22 -20.30 12.18
N GLN A 188 1.16 -21.62 12.04
CA GLN A 188 1.95 -22.54 12.86
C GLN A 188 3.46 -22.29 12.72
N TRP A 189 3.97 -22.08 11.50
CA TRP A 189 5.39 -21.74 11.31
C TRP A 189 5.77 -20.35 11.86
N ARG A 190 4.86 -19.35 11.77
CA ARG A 190 5.10 -18.00 12.31
C ARG A 190 5.12 -17.98 13.82
N THR A 191 4.26 -18.76 14.47
CA THR A 191 4.26 -18.92 15.92
C THR A 191 5.50 -19.68 16.39
N GLU A 192 5.92 -20.73 15.68
CA GLU A 192 7.16 -21.47 16.00
C GLU A 192 8.44 -20.65 15.79
N SER A 193 8.47 -19.70 14.86
CA SER A 193 9.64 -18.85 14.60
C SER A 193 9.71 -17.57 15.44
N GLU A 194 8.66 -17.23 16.18
CA GLU A 194 8.68 -16.18 17.21
C GLU A 194 9.03 -16.73 18.61
N GLU A 195 9.12 -18.06 18.77
CA GLU A 195 9.45 -18.75 20.03
C GLU A 195 10.92 -19.24 20.14
N ASP A 196 11.76 -19.00 19.12
CA ASP A 196 13.20 -19.32 19.09
C ASP A 196 14.14 -18.09 19.17
#